data_AF-K2BIG4-F1
#
_entry.id   AF-K2BIG4-F1
#
_cell.length_a   1.000
_cell.length_b   1.000
_cell.length_c   1.000
_cell.angle_alpha   90.00
_cell.angle_beta   90.00
_cell.angle_gamma   90.00
#
_symmetry.space_group_name_H-M   'P 1'
#
loop_
_entity.id
_entity.type
_entity.pdbx_description
1 polymer ?
#
loop_
_entity_poly.entity_id
_entity_poly.type
_entity_poly.pdbx_seq_one_letter_code
_entity_poly.pdbx_strand_id
1 'polypeptide(L)'
;MQHDQQKGLLLALRHSAEHVLHQAMKELYPSIHLAMGPATDEGYYFDFDGSVKGKTPVIITAADFPAIEKRMAEIIKKDLLITRHEISEPEARKLFADNPYKQEWIDEIVKKDAKITIYWTGNPEEKGSMVDLCKGPHVASTGQIKAFKLLSVAGAYWHGDEKNKMLTRIYGTAFFSQEELDHYLWVQEEAKKRDHRKLGRELDLFTFSDLVGSGLPLYTARGAFIRRTINDFIESVQSKLNYTQVWTPQIVKAELFKTSGHYDKYKDDMFLVHSHYSDEEFFLKPMNCPQHAEIYKSRPRSYRDLPLRLTDFAMLYRDEKPGELSGLARVRSFSQDDCHVYCREDQVDFEVDQMLSMTKQIMAAFGLKYRYRLSTRDPEHPEKYLGDPKQWDKVEAWSVKIMERNGIEYYDGPGEAAFYAPKMDLMATDALGREWQLSTVQIDYVQPVRFDLT
;
A
#
# COMPACT_ATOMS: atom_id res chain seq x y z
N MET A 1 -17.50 -16.03 3.99
CA MET A 1 -18.59 -16.57 3.14
C MET A 1 -19.62 -15.52 2.72
N GLN A 2 -20.52 -15.01 3.59
CA GLN A 2 -21.49 -13.97 3.16
C GLN A 2 -20.83 -12.65 2.74
N HIS A 3 -19.80 -12.20 3.48
CA HIS A 3 -19.04 -10.99 3.17
C HIS A 3 -18.27 -11.10 1.82
N ASP A 4 -17.68 -12.26 1.54
CA ASP A 4 -16.96 -12.52 0.28
C ASP A 4 -17.91 -12.59 -0.92
N GLN A 5 -19.10 -13.16 -0.72
CA GLN A 5 -20.13 -13.22 -1.75
C GLN A 5 -20.67 -11.83 -2.09
N GLN A 6 -20.87 -10.97 -1.08
CA GLN A 6 -21.28 -9.58 -1.27
C GLN A 6 -20.17 -8.77 -1.97
N LYS A 7 -18.90 -8.98 -1.61
CA LYS A 7 -17.75 -8.35 -2.27
C LYS A 7 -17.66 -8.75 -3.75
N GLY A 8 -17.85 -10.03 -4.07
CA GLY A 8 -17.87 -10.52 -5.44
C GLY A 8 -19.01 -9.93 -6.29
N LEU A 9 -20.21 -9.78 -5.71
CA LEU A 9 -21.35 -9.15 -6.38
C LEU A 9 -21.10 -7.66 -6.66
N LEU A 10 -20.52 -6.94 -5.71
CA LEU A 10 -20.20 -5.52 -5.86
C LEU A 10 -19.12 -5.29 -6.92
N LEU A 11 -18.13 -6.18 -6.99
CA LEU A 11 -17.11 -6.17 -8.05
C LEU A 11 -17.75 -6.34 -9.44
N ALA A 12 -18.65 -7.31 -9.59
CA ALA A 12 -19.38 -7.54 -10.84
C ALA A 12 -20.26 -6.34 -11.24
N LEU A 13 -20.90 -5.68 -10.26
CA LEU A 13 -21.69 -4.47 -10.49
C LEU A 13 -20.82 -3.32 -11.01
N ARG A 14 -19.68 -3.07 -10.36
CA ARG A 14 -18.74 -2.00 -10.72
C ARG A 14 -18.12 -2.23 -12.09
N HIS A 15 -17.77 -3.47 -12.41
CA HIS A 15 -17.28 -3.82 -13.74
C HIS A 15 -18.33 -3.59 -14.83
N SER A 16 -19.60 -3.83 -14.51
CA SER A 16 -20.69 -3.55 -15.44
C SER A 16 -20.96 -2.06 -15.58
N ALA A 17 -20.76 -1.26 -14.51
CA ALA A 17 -20.84 0.20 -14.57
C ALA A 17 -19.68 0.81 -15.38
N GLU A 18 -18.50 0.21 -15.30
CA GLU A 18 -17.38 0.50 -16.21
C GLU A 18 -17.78 0.20 -17.67
N HIS A 19 -18.43 -0.95 -17.93
CA HIS A 19 -18.95 -1.26 -19.27
C HIS A 19 -19.90 -0.20 -19.83
N VAL A 20 -20.81 0.27 -18.98
CA VAL A 20 -21.73 1.36 -19.31
C VAL A 20 -20.97 2.67 -19.56
N LEU A 21 -19.90 2.96 -18.81
CA LEU A 21 -19.07 4.15 -19.01
C LEU A 21 -18.44 4.13 -20.40
N HIS A 22 -17.73 3.08 -20.79
CA HIS A 22 -17.05 3.11 -22.10
C HIS A 22 -18.05 3.09 -23.27
N GLN A 23 -19.22 2.47 -23.11
CA GLN A 23 -20.32 2.59 -24.08
C GLN A 23 -20.81 4.04 -24.20
N ALA A 24 -21.10 4.70 -23.08
CA ALA A 24 -21.52 6.11 -23.07
C ALA A 24 -20.47 7.01 -23.72
N MET A 25 -19.19 6.77 -23.41
CA MET A 25 -18.06 7.50 -23.96
C MET A 25 -17.93 7.29 -25.47
N LYS A 26 -18.12 6.05 -25.97
CA LYS A 26 -18.06 5.77 -27.40
C LYS A 26 -19.22 6.41 -28.18
N GLU A 27 -20.40 6.51 -27.58
CA GLU A 27 -21.57 7.17 -28.18
C GLU A 27 -21.44 8.70 -28.19
N LEU A 28 -20.89 9.30 -27.13
CA LEU A 28 -20.67 10.75 -27.05
C LEU A 28 -19.45 11.20 -27.88
N TYR A 29 -18.40 10.39 -27.90
CA TYR A 29 -17.12 10.70 -28.55
C TYR A 29 -16.66 9.54 -29.46
N PRO A 30 -17.24 9.37 -30.66
CA PRO A 30 -16.98 8.21 -31.52
C PRO A 30 -15.50 8.02 -31.93
N SER A 31 -14.71 9.10 -31.91
CA SER A 31 -13.30 9.09 -32.31
C SER A 31 -12.38 8.40 -31.30
N ILE A 32 -12.76 8.31 -30.02
CA ILE A 32 -11.89 7.77 -28.96
C ILE A 32 -11.63 6.28 -29.15
N HIS A 33 -10.45 5.82 -28.72
CA HIS A 33 -10.16 4.40 -28.55
C HIS A 33 -10.24 4.00 -27.09
N LEU A 34 -10.71 2.77 -26.88
CA LEU A 34 -10.89 2.17 -25.56
C LEU A 34 -9.67 1.33 -25.22
N ALA A 35 -8.97 1.63 -24.13
CA ALA A 35 -7.73 0.93 -23.78
C ALA A 35 -7.98 -0.19 -22.77
N MET A 36 -8.11 0.15 -21.48
CA MET A 36 -8.25 -0.81 -20.38
C MET A 36 -9.00 -0.17 -19.21
N GLY A 37 -9.81 -0.95 -18.50
CA GLY A 37 -10.36 -0.52 -17.23
C GLY A 37 -10.87 -1.67 -16.37
N PRO A 38 -10.23 -1.95 -15.22
CA PRO A 38 -10.72 -2.95 -14.28
C PRO A 38 -11.69 -2.33 -13.26
N ALA A 39 -12.55 -3.18 -12.71
CA ALA A 39 -13.22 -2.90 -11.43
C ALA A 39 -12.24 -3.03 -10.26
N THR A 40 -12.49 -2.26 -9.20
CA THR A 40 -11.68 -2.21 -7.98
C THR A 40 -12.55 -2.37 -6.73
N ASP A 41 -11.89 -2.55 -5.58
CA ASP A 41 -12.53 -2.61 -4.26
C ASP A 41 -13.26 -1.31 -3.86
N GLU A 42 -12.99 -0.19 -4.53
CA GLU A 42 -13.62 1.11 -4.26
C GLU A 42 -14.50 1.63 -5.42
N GLY A 43 -14.41 1.02 -6.61
CA GLY A 43 -15.11 1.48 -7.79
C GLY A 43 -14.60 0.82 -9.06
N TYR A 44 -14.24 1.62 -10.04
CA TYR A 44 -13.64 1.21 -11.30
C TYR A 44 -12.90 2.40 -11.93
N TYR A 45 -12.07 2.13 -12.93
CA TYR A 45 -11.56 3.16 -13.81
C TYR A 45 -11.51 2.66 -15.25
N PHE A 46 -11.45 3.58 -16.21
CA PHE A 46 -11.19 3.23 -17.60
C PHE A 46 -10.29 4.26 -18.29
N ASP A 47 -9.35 3.75 -19.09
CA ASP A 47 -8.39 4.53 -19.85
C ASP A 47 -8.87 4.74 -21.29
N PHE A 48 -8.92 6.00 -21.70
CA PHE A 48 -9.35 6.44 -23.01
C PHE A 48 -8.21 7.11 -23.77
N ASP A 49 -8.08 6.80 -25.05
CA ASP A 49 -7.22 7.55 -25.97
C ASP A 49 -8.06 8.55 -26.75
N GLY A 50 -8.05 9.80 -26.28
CA GLY A 50 -8.67 10.94 -26.98
C GLY A 50 -7.79 11.53 -28.09
N SER A 51 -6.56 11.05 -28.25
CA SER A 51 -5.54 11.60 -29.16
C SER A 51 -5.27 10.67 -30.34
N VAL A 52 -6.33 10.12 -30.93
CA VAL A 52 -6.24 9.18 -32.05
C VAL A 52 -5.72 9.90 -33.30
N LYS A 53 -4.63 9.38 -33.88
CA LYS A 53 -3.96 9.97 -35.04
C LYS A 53 -4.95 10.13 -36.20
N GLY A 54 -5.03 11.35 -36.75
CA GLY A 54 -5.93 11.67 -37.87
C GLY A 54 -7.38 11.95 -37.48
N LYS A 55 -7.72 11.98 -36.19
CA LYS A 55 -9.04 12.41 -35.68
C LYS A 55 -8.89 13.69 -34.84
N THR A 56 -9.99 14.42 -34.68
CA THR A 56 -10.03 15.57 -33.77
C THR A 56 -9.78 15.11 -32.33
N PRO A 57 -8.82 15.71 -31.61
CA PRO A 57 -8.55 15.35 -30.22
C PRO A 57 -9.77 15.56 -29.33
N VAL A 58 -10.03 14.60 -28.46
CA VAL A 58 -11.06 14.66 -27.43
C VAL A 58 -10.37 14.88 -26.10
N ILE A 59 -10.69 15.99 -25.43
CA ILE A 59 -10.19 16.31 -24.08
C ILE A 59 -11.38 16.14 -23.14
N ILE A 60 -11.22 15.27 -22.14
CA ILE A 60 -12.25 15.01 -21.14
C ILE A 60 -11.81 15.63 -19.83
N THR A 61 -12.72 16.39 -19.22
CA THR A 61 -12.51 17.07 -17.95
C THR A 61 -13.63 16.72 -16.98
N ALA A 62 -13.46 17.08 -15.70
CA ALA A 62 -14.53 16.89 -14.72
C ALA A 62 -15.82 17.68 -15.06
N ALA A 63 -15.74 18.71 -15.91
CA ALA A 63 -16.90 19.47 -16.38
C ALA A 63 -17.79 18.66 -17.35
N ASP A 64 -17.24 17.62 -17.98
CA ASP A 64 -17.97 16.75 -18.90
C ASP A 64 -18.76 15.64 -18.17
N PHE A 65 -18.44 15.39 -16.89
CA PHE A 65 -19.06 14.31 -16.11
C PHE A 65 -20.59 14.37 -16.07
N PRO A 66 -21.27 15.52 -15.89
CA PRO A 66 -22.73 15.55 -15.93
C PRO A 66 -23.33 15.04 -17.24
N ALA A 67 -22.68 15.31 -18.38
CA ALA A 67 -23.15 14.83 -19.68
C ALA A 67 -22.92 13.31 -19.85
N ILE A 68 -21.75 12.84 -19.42
CA ILE A 68 -21.40 11.41 -19.45
C ILE A 68 -22.31 10.61 -18.51
N GLU A 69 -22.48 11.06 -17.26
CA GLU A 69 -23.36 10.42 -16.27
C GLU A 69 -24.81 10.38 -16.76
N LYS A 70 -25.31 11.45 -17.40
CA LYS A 70 -26.62 11.45 -18.02
C LYS A 70 -26.73 10.35 -19.07
N ARG A 71 -25.72 10.20 -19.93
CA ARG A 71 -25.74 9.17 -20.97
C ARG A 71 -25.66 7.75 -20.39
N MET A 72 -24.83 7.54 -19.38
CA MET A 72 -24.76 6.27 -18.63
C MET A 72 -26.12 5.91 -18.02
N ALA A 73 -26.81 6.89 -17.40
CA ALA A 73 -28.14 6.68 -16.84
C ALA A 73 -29.18 6.32 -17.92
N GLU A 74 -29.09 6.89 -19.13
CA GLU A 74 -29.93 6.50 -20.26
C GLU A 74 -29.70 5.06 -20.71
N ILE A 75 -28.44 4.59 -20.72
CA ILE A 75 -28.09 3.19 -21.05
C ILE A 75 -28.60 2.23 -19.96
N ILE A 76 -28.42 2.57 -18.69
CA ILE A 76 -28.90 1.78 -17.55
C ILE A 76 -30.43 1.63 -17.58
N LYS A 77 -31.16 2.70 -17.93
CA LYS A 77 -32.63 2.66 -18.05
C LYS A 77 -33.15 1.72 -19.13
N LYS A 78 -32.33 1.36 -20.12
CA LYS A 78 -32.69 0.38 -21.15
C LYS A 78 -32.62 -1.06 -20.65
N ASP A 79 -32.01 -1.30 -19.49
CA ASP A 79 -31.85 -2.63 -18.88
C ASP A 79 -31.28 -3.68 -19.87
N LEU A 80 -30.19 -3.32 -20.54
CA LEU A 80 -29.56 -4.16 -21.55
C LEU A 80 -28.94 -5.40 -20.90
N LEU A 81 -29.17 -6.57 -21.50
CA LEU A 81 -28.55 -7.82 -21.06
C LEU A 81 -27.03 -7.79 -21.27
N ILE A 82 -26.28 -8.32 -20.30
CA ILE A 82 -24.84 -8.47 -20.40
C ILE A 82 -24.51 -9.95 -20.60
N THR A 83 -23.98 -10.32 -21.77
CA THR A 83 -23.74 -11.72 -22.13
C THR A 83 -22.28 -12.01 -22.44
N ARG A 84 -21.75 -13.10 -21.86
CA ARG A 84 -20.39 -13.58 -22.06
C ARG A 84 -20.31 -14.51 -23.26
N HIS A 85 -19.33 -14.30 -24.12
CA HIS A 85 -19.02 -15.22 -25.23
C HIS A 85 -17.53 -15.56 -25.24
N GLU A 86 -17.21 -16.80 -25.58
CA GLU A 86 -15.84 -17.23 -25.92
C GLU A 86 -15.73 -17.21 -27.44
N ILE A 87 -14.72 -16.51 -27.96
CA ILE A 87 -14.53 -16.35 -29.40
C ILE A 87 -13.11 -16.74 -29.80
N SER A 88 -12.91 -17.03 -31.09
CA SER A 88 -11.59 -17.33 -31.63
C SER A 88 -10.74 -16.06 -31.82
N GLU A 89 -9.42 -16.22 -31.89
CA GLU A 89 -8.51 -15.12 -32.18
C GLU A 89 -8.86 -14.38 -33.49
N PRO A 90 -9.12 -15.06 -34.63
CA PRO A 90 -9.48 -14.37 -35.87
C PRO A 90 -10.76 -13.53 -35.74
N GLU A 91 -11.76 -14.03 -35.01
CA GLU A 91 -13.00 -13.28 -34.75
C GLU A 91 -12.74 -12.06 -33.88
N ALA A 92 -11.94 -12.19 -32.83
CA ALA A 92 -11.58 -11.08 -31.95
C ALA A 92 -10.81 -9.99 -32.70
N ARG A 93 -9.83 -10.39 -33.52
CA ARG A 93 -9.05 -9.44 -34.34
C ARG A 93 -9.92 -8.68 -35.33
N LYS A 94 -10.90 -9.36 -35.93
CA LYS A 94 -11.88 -8.73 -36.83
C LYS A 94 -12.79 -7.75 -36.07
N LEU A 95 -13.26 -8.14 -34.88
CA LEU A 95 -14.20 -7.35 -34.08
C LEU A 95 -13.57 -6.05 -33.57
N PHE A 96 -12.28 -6.09 -33.21
CA PHE A 96 -11.55 -4.95 -32.67
C PHE A 96 -10.49 -4.37 -33.62
N ALA A 97 -10.68 -4.55 -34.94
CA ALA A 97 -9.67 -4.21 -35.95
C ALA A 97 -9.26 -2.72 -35.94
N ASP A 98 -10.16 -1.84 -35.50
CA ASP A 98 -9.95 -0.38 -35.44
C ASP A 98 -9.30 0.09 -34.13
N ASN A 99 -9.10 -0.81 -33.16
CA ASN A 99 -8.59 -0.46 -31.83
C ASN A 99 -7.23 -1.14 -31.54
N PRO A 100 -6.10 -0.40 -31.64
CA PRO A 100 -4.76 -0.97 -31.46
C PRO A 100 -4.53 -1.53 -30.05
N TYR A 101 -5.11 -0.92 -29.01
CA TYR A 101 -4.97 -1.41 -27.63
C TYR A 101 -5.60 -2.79 -27.45
N LYS A 102 -6.74 -3.02 -28.10
CA LYS A 102 -7.44 -4.32 -28.03
C LYS A 102 -6.71 -5.39 -28.86
N GLN A 103 -6.06 -5.01 -29.97
CA GLN A 103 -5.17 -5.93 -30.71
C GLN A 103 -4.01 -6.39 -29.84
N GLU A 104 -3.37 -5.47 -29.12
CA GLU A 104 -2.27 -5.81 -28.20
C GLU A 104 -2.73 -6.74 -27.07
N TRP A 105 -3.92 -6.50 -26.50
CA TRP A 105 -4.50 -7.42 -25.53
C TRP A 105 -4.77 -8.82 -26.07
N ILE A 106 -5.25 -8.92 -27.32
CA ILE A 106 -5.43 -10.22 -27.97
C ILE A 106 -4.07 -10.92 -28.09
N ASP A 107 -3.01 -10.21 -28.50
CA ASP A 107 -1.66 -10.78 -28.57
C ASP A 107 -1.18 -11.30 -27.20
N GLU A 108 -1.44 -10.55 -26.12
CA GLU A 108 -1.10 -10.99 -24.76
C GLU A 108 -1.88 -12.23 -24.31
N ILE A 109 -3.17 -12.29 -24.59
CA ILE A 109 -4.04 -13.42 -24.23
C ILE A 109 -3.57 -14.68 -24.96
N VAL A 110 -3.28 -14.56 -26.26
CA VAL A 110 -2.77 -15.66 -27.09
C VAL A 110 -1.40 -16.13 -26.60
N LYS A 111 -0.48 -15.22 -26.28
CA LYS A 111 0.83 -15.57 -25.70
C LYS A 111 0.74 -16.34 -24.39
N LYS A 112 -0.31 -16.10 -23.61
CA LYS A 112 -0.58 -16.77 -22.32
C LYS A 112 -1.41 -18.06 -22.48
N ASP A 113 -1.69 -18.51 -23.70
CA ASP A 113 -2.56 -19.66 -24.01
C ASP A 113 -3.91 -19.60 -23.29
N ALA A 114 -4.46 -18.38 -23.16
CA ALA A 114 -5.70 -18.12 -22.45
C ALA A 114 -6.87 -17.97 -23.43
N LYS A 115 -8.07 -18.33 -22.96
CA LYS A 115 -9.31 -18.17 -23.74
C LYS A 115 -9.66 -16.70 -23.92
N ILE A 116 -9.96 -16.30 -25.16
CA ILE A 116 -10.44 -14.95 -25.47
C ILE A 116 -11.93 -14.88 -25.16
N THR A 117 -12.28 -13.99 -24.23
CA THR A 117 -13.66 -13.75 -23.81
C THR A 117 -14.08 -12.32 -24.12
N ILE A 118 -15.30 -12.17 -24.60
CA ILE A 118 -15.94 -10.87 -24.82
C ILE A 118 -17.25 -10.80 -24.05
N TYR A 119 -17.65 -9.57 -23.73
CA TYR A 119 -18.96 -9.30 -23.16
C TYR A 119 -19.70 -8.32 -24.06
N TRP A 120 -20.92 -8.70 -24.42
CA TRP A 120 -21.88 -7.84 -25.09
C TRP A 120 -22.77 -7.17 -24.06
N THR A 121 -22.86 -5.84 -24.11
CA THR A 121 -23.87 -5.04 -23.44
C THR A 121 -24.97 -4.75 -24.45
N GLY A 122 -26.11 -5.44 -24.33
CA GLY A 122 -27.18 -5.49 -25.33
C GLY A 122 -27.01 -6.66 -26.31
N ASN A 123 -27.98 -6.84 -27.21
CA ASN A 123 -27.94 -7.91 -28.21
C ASN A 123 -27.06 -7.50 -29.41
N PRO A 124 -26.14 -8.36 -29.91
CA PRO A 124 -25.21 -8.00 -31.00
C PRO A 124 -25.86 -7.41 -32.26
N GLU A 125 -27.11 -7.77 -32.53
CA GLU A 125 -27.89 -7.33 -33.70
C GLU A 125 -28.66 -6.03 -33.47
N GLU A 126 -28.73 -5.53 -32.23
CA GLU A 126 -29.48 -4.35 -31.85
C GLU A 126 -28.64 -3.07 -31.91
N LYS A 127 -29.26 -2.00 -32.40
CA LYS A 127 -28.63 -0.68 -32.44
C LYS A 127 -28.44 -0.15 -31.01
N GLY A 128 -27.19 0.19 -30.69
CA GLY A 128 -26.81 0.67 -29.37
C GLY A 128 -26.32 -0.44 -28.45
N SER A 129 -26.05 -1.63 -28.97
CA SER A 129 -25.26 -2.65 -28.28
C SER A 129 -23.77 -2.37 -28.44
N MET A 130 -22.99 -2.75 -27.44
CA MET A 130 -21.55 -2.56 -27.40
C MET A 130 -20.88 -3.86 -26.98
N VAL A 131 -19.70 -4.12 -27.54
CA VAL A 131 -18.88 -5.28 -27.16
C VAL A 131 -17.55 -4.80 -26.61
N ASP A 132 -17.06 -5.47 -25.58
CA ASP A 132 -15.69 -5.29 -25.13
C ASP A 132 -14.98 -6.61 -24.81
N LEU A 133 -13.65 -6.57 -24.94
CA LEU A 133 -12.75 -7.65 -24.57
C LEU A 133 -12.57 -7.65 -23.04
N CYS A 134 -13.13 -8.65 -22.37
CA CYS A 134 -13.21 -8.67 -20.92
C CYS A 134 -13.37 -10.10 -20.38
N LYS A 135 -12.78 -10.36 -19.20
CA LYS A 135 -12.88 -11.66 -18.49
C LYS A 135 -14.10 -11.74 -17.55
N GLY A 136 -14.62 -10.60 -17.11
CA GLY A 136 -15.67 -10.48 -16.09
C GLY A 136 -15.12 -10.65 -14.65
N PRO A 137 -16.01 -10.88 -13.66
CA PRO A 137 -17.45 -11.08 -13.79
C PRO A 137 -18.25 -9.80 -14.06
N HIS A 138 -19.50 -9.94 -14.49
CA HIS A 138 -20.49 -8.87 -14.68
C HIS A 138 -21.84 -9.25 -14.03
N VAL A 139 -22.67 -8.24 -13.75
CA VAL A 139 -24.10 -8.47 -13.45
C VAL A 139 -24.86 -8.84 -14.72
N ALA A 140 -26.06 -9.42 -14.58
CA ALA A 140 -26.79 -9.94 -15.73
C ALA A 140 -27.37 -8.86 -16.67
N SER A 141 -27.59 -7.64 -16.17
CA SER A 141 -28.11 -6.53 -16.96
C SER A 141 -27.67 -5.17 -16.44
N THR A 142 -27.66 -4.17 -17.33
CA THR A 142 -27.30 -2.78 -16.95
C THR A 142 -28.27 -2.19 -15.93
N GLY A 143 -29.53 -2.63 -15.89
CA GLY A 143 -30.54 -2.13 -14.94
C GLY A 143 -30.30 -2.54 -13.49
N GLN A 144 -29.36 -3.46 -13.21
CA GLN A 144 -28.92 -3.77 -11.85
C GLN A 144 -28.05 -2.67 -11.25
N ILE A 145 -27.45 -1.81 -12.07
CA ILE A 145 -26.70 -0.63 -11.62
C ILE A 145 -27.69 0.42 -11.14
N LYS A 146 -27.89 0.51 -9.82
CA LYS A 146 -28.89 1.42 -9.22
C LYS A 146 -28.33 2.80 -8.94
N ALA A 147 -27.10 2.88 -8.46
CA ALA A 147 -26.45 4.14 -8.13
C ALA A 147 -25.00 4.11 -8.62
N PHE A 148 -24.55 5.19 -9.26
CA PHE A 148 -23.18 5.34 -9.74
C PHE A 148 -22.75 6.82 -9.73
N LYS A 149 -21.45 7.06 -9.72
CA LYS A 149 -20.87 8.40 -9.78
C LYS A 149 -19.49 8.39 -10.45
N LEU A 150 -19.21 9.36 -11.32
CA LEU A 150 -17.86 9.65 -11.79
C LEU A 150 -17.14 10.54 -10.78
N LEU A 151 -15.91 10.16 -10.41
CA LEU A 151 -15.18 10.71 -9.28
C LEU A 151 -14.10 11.70 -9.72
N SER A 152 -13.23 11.30 -10.65
CA SER A 152 -12.08 12.11 -11.05
C SER A 152 -11.55 11.71 -12.44
N VAL A 153 -10.77 12.61 -13.03
CA VAL A 153 -10.02 12.37 -14.27
C VAL A 153 -8.53 12.49 -13.97
N ALA A 154 -7.72 11.60 -14.52
CA ALA A 154 -6.28 11.56 -14.35
C ALA A 154 -5.56 11.21 -15.66
N GLY A 155 -4.26 11.48 -15.73
CA GLY A 155 -3.39 10.92 -16.77
C GLY A 155 -2.86 9.55 -16.33
N ALA A 156 -2.82 8.60 -17.26
CA ALA A 156 -2.19 7.30 -17.05
C ALA A 156 -1.33 6.95 -18.27
N TYR A 157 -0.17 6.35 -18.06
CA TYR A 157 0.64 5.86 -19.17
C TYR A 157 0.26 4.41 -19.48
N TRP A 158 0.21 4.06 -20.77
CA TRP A 158 -0.03 2.68 -21.19
C TRP A 158 1.02 1.72 -20.59
N HIS A 159 0.58 0.61 -20.00
CA HIS A 159 1.39 -0.32 -19.18
C HIS A 159 2.13 0.31 -17.98
N GLY A 160 1.77 1.53 -17.58
CA GLY A 160 2.42 2.24 -16.48
C GLY A 160 3.84 2.74 -16.78
N ASP A 161 4.29 2.67 -18.05
CA ASP A 161 5.61 3.16 -18.47
C ASP A 161 5.50 4.58 -19.03
N GLU A 162 6.18 5.54 -18.41
CA GLU A 162 6.21 6.95 -18.81
C GLU A 162 6.66 7.19 -20.25
N LYS A 163 7.36 6.22 -20.87
CA LYS A 163 7.78 6.27 -22.28
C LYS A 163 6.64 5.96 -23.25
N ASN A 164 5.57 5.34 -22.76
CA ASN A 164 4.41 4.99 -23.56
C ASN A 164 3.42 6.15 -23.69
N LYS A 165 2.40 5.95 -24.52
CA LYS A 165 1.37 6.95 -24.77
C LYS A 165 0.60 7.28 -23.48
N MET A 166 0.43 8.57 -23.23
CA MET A 166 -0.44 9.08 -22.16
C MET A 166 -1.91 8.95 -22.56
N LEU A 167 -2.70 8.35 -21.68
CA LEU A 167 -4.13 8.10 -21.79
C LEU A 167 -4.88 8.95 -20.75
N THR A 168 -6.17 9.15 -20.98
CA THR A 168 -7.07 9.81 -20.03
C THR A 168 -7.83 8.76 -19.24
N ARG A 169 -7.54 8.66 -17.94
CA ARG A 169 -8.21 7.77 -17.00
C ARG A 169 -9.40 8.45 -16.36
N ILE A 170 -10.57 7.83 -16.39
CA ILE A 170 -11.75 8.28 -15.65
C ILE A 170 -12.02 7.28 -14.52
N TYR A 171 -12.12 7.78 -13.29
CA TYR A 171 -12.52 6.99 -12.12
C TYR A 171 -14.02 7.12 -11.87
N GLY A 172 -14.68 6.02 -11.53
CA GLY A 172 -16.07 5.99 -11.12
C GLY A 172 -16.33 4.95 -10.04
N THR A 173 -17.53 4.96 -9.47
CA THR A 173 -17.98 3.94 -8.52
C THR A 173 -19.45 3.63 -8.73
N ALA A 174 -19.89 2.46 -8.26
CA ALA A 174 -21.27 2.00 -8.35
C ALA A 174 -21.66 1.13 -7.14
N PHE A 175 -22.95 1.21 -6.77
CA PHE A 175 -23.56 0.54 -5.62
C PHE A 175 -24.98 0.04 -5.95
N PHE A 176 -25.48 -0.90 -5.14
CA PHE A 176 -26.80 -1.50 -5.32
C PHE A 176 -27.93 -0.58 -4.80
N SER A 177 -27.60 0.47 -4.04
CA SER A 177 -28.55 1.50 -3.62
C SER A 177 -27.95 2.91 -3.62
N GLN A 178 -28.83 3.92 -3.69
CA GLN A 178 -28.42 5.32 -3.57
C GLN A 178 -27.88 5.64 -2.16
N GLU A 179 -28.42 5.00 -1.13
CA GLU A 179 -27.97 5.17 0.26
C GLU A 179 -26.51 4.73 0.44
N GLU A 180 -26.12 3.60 -0.14
CA GLU A 180 -24.73 3.11 -0.13
C GLU A 180 -23.78 4.08 -0.86
N LEU A 181 -24.22 4.61 -2.01
CA LEU A 181 -23.43 5.60 -2.76
C LEU A 181 -23.27 6.89 -1.97
N ASP A 182 -24.35 7.42 -1.40
CA ASP A 182 -24.34 8.66 -0.63
C ASP A 182 -23.45 8.52 0.61
N HIS A 183 -23.53 7.39 1.31
CA HIS A 183 -22.64 7.08 2.42
C HIS A 183 -21.18 6.99 1.96
N TYR A 184 -20.88 6.32 0.85
CA TYR A 184 -19.53 6.25 0.29
C TYR A 184 -18.98 7.65 -0.05
N LEU A 185 -19.76 8.49 -0.74
CA LEU A 185 -19.36 9.84 -1.10
C LEU A 185 -19.16 10.72 0.15
N TRP A 186 -20.03 10.57 1.15
CA TRP A 186 -19.88 11.27 2.44
C TRP A 186 -18.58 10.87 3.16
N VAL A 187 -18.25 9.58 3.20
CA VAL A 187 -16.97 9.09 3.77
C VAL A 187 -15.78 9.69 3.02
N GLN A 188 -15.82 9.74 1.69
CA GLN A 188 -14.75 10.33 0.87
C GLN A 188 -14.59 11.84 1.11
N GLU A 189 -15.68 12.58 1.26
CA GLU A 189 -15.63 14.01 1.56
C GLU A 189 -15.13 14.30 2.98
N GLU A 190 -15.59 13.53 3.98
CA GLU A 190 -15.03 13.59 5.33
C GLU A 190 -13.54 13.22 5.34
N ALA A 191 -13.14 12.28 4.50
CA ALA A 191 -11.75 11.86 4.36
C ALA A 191 -10.86 13.00 3.84
N LYS A 192 -11.31 13.72 2.80
CA LYS A 192 -10.60 14.91 2.28
C LYS A 192 -10.48 16.03 3.32
N LYS A 193 -11.50 16.23 4.17
CA LYS A 193 -11.45 17.25 5.22
C LYS A 193 -10.43 16.92 6.31
N ARG A 194 -10.21 15.63 6.58
CA ARG A 194 -9.33 15.13 7.65
C ARG A 194 -7.94 14.75 7.15
N ASP A 195 -7.62 15.09 5.90
CA ASP A 195 -6.30 14.88 5.33
C ASP A 195 -5.25 15.67 6.13
N HIS A 196 -4.26 14.96 6.69
CA HIS A 196 -3.21 15.57 7.51
C HIS A 196 -2.36 16.57 6.73
N ARG A 197 -2.30 16.49 5.40
CA ARG A 197 -1.60 17.47 4.54
C ARG A 197 -2.33 18.80 4.51
N LYS A 198 -3.67 18.74 4.48
CA LYS A 198 -4.53 19.93 4.56
C LYS A 198 -4.46 20.53 5.96
N LEU A 199 -4.74 19.71 6.97
CA LEU A 199 -4.72 20.14 8.38
C LEU A 199 -3.33 20.60 8.82
N GLY A 200 -2.28 19.92 8.38
CA GLY A 200 -0.89 20.29 8.69
C GLY A 200 -0.53 21.69 8.21
N ARG A 201 -1.06 22.11 7.07
CA ARG A 201 -0.92 23.48 6.56
C ARG A 201 -1.82 24.46 7.30
N GLU A 202 -3.11 24.14 7.46
CA GLU A 202 -4.10 25.02 8.08
C GLU A 202 -3.81 25.30 9.56
N LEU A 203 -3.24 24.32 10.27
CA LEU A 203 -2.91 24.41 11.69
C LEU A 203 -1.46 24.84 11.95
N ASP A 204 -0.68 25.08 10.89
CA ASP A 204 0.74 25.42 10.96
C ASP A 204 1.55 24.37 11.74
N LEU A 205 1.50 23.09 11.31
CA LEU A 205 2.21 21.97 11.98
C LEU A 205 3.49 21.57 11.24
N PHE A 206 3.44 21.50 9.91
CA PHE A 206 4.61 21.16 9.10
C PHE A 206 4.48 21.76 7.71
N THR A 207 5.62 21.89 7.05
CA THR A 207 5.70 22.32 5.65
C THR A 207 6.74 21.51 4.89
N PHE A 208 6.66 21.56 3.57
CA PHE A 208 7.65 21.01 2.66
C PHE A 208 8.22 22.14 1.82
N SER A 209 9.49 22.02 1.46
CA SER A 209 10.20 23.00 0.64
C SER A 209 10.92 22.28 -0.49
N ASP A 210 10.69 22.74 -1.72
CA ASP A 210 11.36 22.19 -2.90
C ASP A 210 12.89 22.32 -2.79
N LEU A 211 13.38 23.37 -2.12
CA LEU A 211 14.80 23.57 -1.85
C LEU A 211 15.38 22.61 -0.80
N VAL A 212 14.54 22.08 0.10
CA VAL A 212 14.96 21.09 1.10
C VAL A 212 14.93 19.69 0.52
N GLY A 213 13.92 19.38 -0.28
CA GLY A 213 13.77 18.10 -0.96
C GLY A 213 12.47 17.37 -0.61
N SER A 214 12.01 16.54 -1.54
CA SER A 214 10.78 15.77 -1.39
C SER A 214 10.90 14.75 -0.25
N GLY A 215 9.84 14.57 0.53
CA GLY A 215 9.81 13.61 1.63
C GLY A 215 10.66 13.98 2.85
N LEU A 216 11.14 15.22 2.94
CA LEU A 216 11.90 15.77 4.06
C LEU A 216 11.07 16.85 4.79
N PRO A 217 10.22 16.47 5.75
CA PRO A 217 9.30 17.40 6.38
C PRO A 217 10.00 18.41 7.30
N LEU A 218 9.57 19.67 7.24
CA LEU A 218 9.96 20.72 8.17
C LEU A 218 8.84 20.89 9.21
N TYR A 219 9.09 20.50 10.45
CA TYR A 219 8.16 20.74 11.55
C TYR A 219 8.25 22.20 12.00
N THR A 220 7.11 22.88 12.05
CA THR A 220 7.01 24.23 12.60
C THR A 220 7.05 24.18 14.13
N ALA A 221 7.01 25.33 14.81
CA ALA A 221 6.99 25.36 16.27
C ALA A 221 5.84 24.51 16.88
N ARG A 222 4.65 24.52 16.26
CA ARG A 222 3.49 23.76 16.75
C ARG A 222 3.64 22.27 16.45
N GLY A 223 4.09 21.88 15.26
CA GLY A 223 4.32 20.48 14.96
C GLY A 223 5.45 19.87 15.79
N ALA A 224 6.54 20.63 16.00
CA ALA A 224 7.63 20.23 16.87
C ALA A 224 7.17 20.05 18.32
N PHE A 225 6.26 20.92 18.81
CA PHE A 225 5.64 20.77 20.12
C PHE A 225 4.84 19.47 20.25
N ILE A 226 4.01 19.13 19.25
CA ILE A 226 3.26 17.86 19.23
C ILE A 226 4.22 16.68 19.25
N ARG A 227 5.22 16.69 18.36
CA ARG A 227 6.22 15.63 18.26
C ARG A 227 6.97 15.41 19.58
N ARG A 228 7.43 16.50 20.23
CA ARG A 228 8.07 16.41 21.55
C ARG A 228 7.12 15.83 22.59
N THR A 229 5.88 16.29 22.63
CA THR A 229 4.87 15.79 23.60
C THR A 229 4.63 14.28 23.44
N ILE A 230 4.60 13.78 22.20
CA ILE A 230 4.50 12.35 21.92
C ILE A 230 5.74 11.62 22.43
N ASN A 231 6.94 12.10 22.09
CA ASN A 231 8.18 11.47 22.55
C ASN A 231 8.26 11.43 24.08
N ASP A 232 7.98 12.54 24.76
CA ASP A 232 7.99 12.64 26.23
C ASP A 232 7.02 11.62 26.86
N PHE A 233 5.83 11.45 26.26
CA PHE A 233 4.87 10.45 26.72
C PHE A 233 5.39 9.03 26.54
N ILE A 234 5.90 8.67 25.36
CA ILE A 234 6.43 7.33 25.07
C ILE A 234 7.62 7.01 25.98
N GLU A 235 8.55 7.95 26.13
CA GLU A 235 9.70 7.81 27.03
C GLU A 235 9.24 7.62 28.48
N SER A 236 8.19 8.31 28.93
CA SER A 236 7.65 8.15 30.28
C SER A 236 7.06 6.75 30.54
N VAL A 237 6.55 6.08 29.50
CA VAL A 237 6.02 4.71 29.58
C VAL A 237 7.20 3.74 29.57
N GLN A 238 8.11 3.88 28.62
CA GLN A 238 9.30 3.03 28.45
C GLN A 238 10.22 3.06 29.69
N SER A 239 10.44 4.24 30.27
CA SER A 239 11.31 4.42 31.45
C SER A 239 10.81 3.66 32.69
N LYS A 240 9.48 3.54 32.86
CA LYS A 240 8.88 2.75 33.95
C LYS A 240 9.16 1.24 33.82
N LEU A 241 9.51 0.80 32.61
CA LEU A 241 9.88 -0.57 32.28
C LEU A 241 11.41 -0.77 32.17
N ASN A 242 12.20 0.21 32.63
CA ASN A 242 13.66 0.21 32.61
C ASN A 242 14.26 0.16 31.19
N TYR A 243 13.59 0.72 30.20
CA TYR A 243 14.22 1.05 28.92
C TYR A 243 15.14 2.25 29.12
N THR A 244 16.34 2.17 28.56
CA THR A 244 17.34 3.25 28.65
C THR A 244 17.52 3.85 27.27
N GLN A 245 17.37 5.17 27.19
CA GLN A 245 17.59 5.87 25.94
C GLN A 245 19.08 5.88 25.59
N VAL A 246 19.37 5.60 24.33
CA VAL A 246 20.69 5.75 23.73
C VAL A 246 20.64 6.77 22.60
N TRP A 247 21.82 7.24 22.18
CA TRP A 247 21.95 8.14 21.04
C TRP A 247 22.99 7.56 20.09
N THR A 248 22.63 7.48 18.81
CA THR A 248 23.47 6.89 17.77
C THR A 248 23.55 7.79 16.53
N PRO A 249 24.71 7.86 15.86
CA PRO A 249 24.93 8.75 14.71
C PRO A 249 24.12 8.29 13.47
N GLN A 250 23.80 9.24 12.58
CA GLN A 250 22.99 8.99 11.39
C GLN A 250 23.80 8.47 10.19
N ILE A 251 25.10 8.79 10.13
CA ILE A 251 26.01 8.37 9.06
C ILE A 251 26.83 7.18 9.56
N VAL A 252 26.89 6.12 8.77
CA VAL A 252 27.50 4.85 9.17
C VAL A 252 28.26 4.21 8.01
N LYS A 253 29.38 3.53 8.30
CA LYS A 253 30.16 2.79 7.30
C LYS A 253 29.35 1.63 6.72
N ALA A 254 29.55 1.37 5.43
CA ALA A 254 28.98 0.21 4.73
C ALA A 254 29.25 -1.12 5.44
N GLU A 255 30.42 -1.27 6.06
CA GLU A 255 30.82 -2.49 6.78
C GLU A 255 29.85 -2.88 7.91
N LEU A 256 29.21 -1.92 8.59
CA LEU A 256 28.19 -2.24 9.59
C LEU A 256 26.97 -2.91 8.95
N PHE A 257 26.56 -2.43 7.76
CA PHE A 257 25.44 -2.99 7.01
C PHE A 257 25.78 -4.32 6.36
N LYS A 258 27.03 -4.54 5.95
CA LYS A 258 27.50 -5.86 5.47
C LYS A 258 27.51 -6.88 6.61
N THR A 259 28.02 -6.48 7.78
CA THR A 259 28.01 -7.31 8.99
C THR A 259 26.58 -7.71 9.35
N SER A 260 25.66 -6.77 9.41
CA SER A 260 24.24 -7.04 9.69
C SER A 260 23.48 -7.74 8.55
N GLY A 261 24.00 -7.75 7.31
CA GLY A 261 23.32 -8.30 6.14
C GLY A 261 22.32 -7.34 5.46
N HIS A 262 22.14 -6.14 6.00
CA HIS A 262 21.31 -5.09 5.39
C HIS A 262 21.87 -4.60 4.06
N TYR A 263 23.20 -4.65 3.88
CA TYR A 263 23.82 -4.24 2.61
C TYR A 263 23.33 -5.08 1.44
N ASP A 264 23.16 -6.40 1.62
CA ASP A 264 22.76 -7.30 0.54
C ASP A 264 21.27 -7.24 0.23
N LYS A 265 20.45 -6.79 1.20
CA LYS A 265 18.99 -6.83 1.13
C LYS A 265 18.31 -5.47 0.99
N TYR A 266 18.99 -4.40 1.40
CA TYR A 266 18.37 -3.08 1.62
C TYR A 266 19.19 -1.93 1.03
N LYS A 267 20.35 -2.19 0.40
CA LYS A 267 21.24 -1.13 -0.12
C LYS A 267 20.57 -0.19 -1.10
N ASP A 268 19.73 -0.71 -1.98
CA ASP A 268 19.08 0.11 -3.02
C ASP A 268 18.07 1.11 -2.43
N ASP A 269 17.63 0.89 -1.18
CA ASP A 269 16.72 1.77 -0.44
C ASP A 269 17.46 2.66 0.59
N MET A 270 18.79 2.70 0.57
CA MET A 270 19.61 3.53 1.46
C MET A 270 20.25 4.72 0.72
N PHE A 271 20.28 5.89 1.37
CA PHE A 271 21.05 7.02 0.85
C PHE A 271 22.55 6.81 1.03
N LEU A 272 23.27 6.86 -0.08
CA LEU A 272 24.73 6.85 -0.11
C LEU A 272 25.30 8.22 0.29
N VAL A 273 26.37 8.20 1.10
CA VAL A 273 27.09 9.38 1.57
C VAL A 273 28.54 9.29 1.12
N HIS A 274 29.03 10.34 0.47
CA HIS A 274 30.41 10.44 0.00
C HIS A 274 31.23 11.35 0.90
N SER A 275 32.39 10.86 1.35
CA SER A 275 33.38 11.68 2.06
C SER A 275 34.31 12.37 1.06
N HIS A 276 34.73 13.59 1.37
CA HIS A 276 35.77 14.29 0.60
C HIS A 276 37.20 13.86 0.98
N TYR A 277 37.35 13.08 2.05
CA TYR A 277 38.66 12.78 2.67
C TYR A 277 38.93 11.29 2.86
N SER A 278 37.99 10.43 2.47
CA SER A 278 38.09 8.97 2.63
C SER A 278 37.38 8.28 1.48
N ASP A 279 37.97 7.19 1.00
CA ASP A 279 37.35 6.31 0.00
C ASP A 279 36.36 5.31 0.65
N GLU A 280 36.17 5.39 1.96
CA GLU A 280 35.17 4.59 2.67
C GLU A 280 33.75 4.90 2.20
N GLU A 281 32.97 3.86 1.98
CA GLU A 281 31.55 3.95 1.65
C GLU A 281 30.73 4.18 2.92
N PHE A 282 29.92 5.24 2.95
CA PHE A 282 29.02 5.57 4.06
C PHE A 282 27.56 5.61 3.60
N PHE A 283 26.64 5.35 4.51
CA PHE A 283 25.21 5.50 4.28
C PHE A 283 24.55 6.29 5.40
N LEU A 284 23.44 6.95 5.08
CA LEU A 284 22.48 7.34 6.12
C LEU A 284 21.74 6.08 6.58
N LYS A 285 21.66 5.89 7.90
CA LYS A 285 21.04 4.68 8.45
C LYS A 285 19.53 4.61 8.15
N PRO A 286 19.02 3.46 7.68
CA PRO A 286 17.59 3.23 7.52
C PRO A 286 16.90 2.67 8.77
N MET A 287 17.68 2.27 9.78
CA MET A 287 17.24 1.69 11.05
C MET A 287 18.34 1.73 12.11
N ASN A 288 17.97 1.53 13.39
CA ASN A 288 18.92 1.64 14.51
C ASN A 288 19.57 0.31 14.92
N CYS A 289 18.98 -0.84 14.57
CA CYS A 289 19.35 -2.17 15.06
C CYS A 289 20.86 -2.44 15.04
N PRO A 290 21.59 -2.20 13.92
CA PRO A 290 23.03 -2.48 13.84
C PRO A 290 23.87 -1.67 14.84
N GLN A 291 23.50 -0.42 15.13
CA GLN A 291 24.24 0.41 16.08
C GLN A 291 23.93 0.05 17.53
N HIS A 292 22.70 -0.41 17.81
CA HIS A 292 22.34 -0.92 19.13
C HIS A 292 23.12 -2.20 19.45
N ALA A 293 23.41 -3.03 18.43
CA ALA A 293 24.26 -4.21 18.59
C ALA A 293 25.70 -3.83 18.97
N GLU A 294 26.25 -2.76 18.37
CA GLU A 294 27.57 -2.23 18.77
C GLU A 294 27.56 -1.67 20.20
N ILE A 295 26.46 -1.03 20.65
CA ILE A 295 26.32 -0.61 22.05
C ILE A 295 26.31 -1.82 22.98
N TYR A 296 25.59 -2.90 22.62
CA TYR A 296 25.63 -4.15 23.37
C TYR A 296 27.07 -4.67 23.49
N LYS A 297 27.77 -4.78 22.35
CA LYS A 297 29.12 -5.32 22.19
C LYS A 297 30.23 -4.48 22.81
N SER A 298 29.98 -3.20 23.10
CA SER A 298 30.97 -2.26 23.65
C SER A 298 31.64 -2.71 24.96
N ARG A 299 31.04 -3.63 25.70
CA ARG A 299 31.63 -4.26 26.88
C ARG A 299 31.11 -5.69 27.08
N PRO A 300 31.87 -6.56 27.77
CA PRO A 300 31.39 -7.89 28.16
C PRO A 300 30.09 -7.81 28.97
N ARG A 301 29.19 -8.77 28.76
CA ARG A 301 27.90 -8.87 29.44
C ARG A 301 27.84 -10.15 30.28
N SER A 302 27.33 -10.03 31.50
CA SER A 302 26.93 -11.16 32.33
C SER A 302 25.47 -11.52 32.05
N TYR A 303 25.08 -12.77 32.27
CA TYR A 303 23.65 -13.16 32.25
C TYR A 303 22.80 -12.31 33.21
N ARG A 304 23.41 -11.72 34.26
CA ARG A 304 22.76 -10.83 35.23
C ARG A 304 22.50 -9.43 34.69
N ASP A 305 23.21 -9.02 33.64
CA ASP A 305 23.00 -7.74 32.96
C ASP A 305 21.80 -7.80 32.00
N LEU A 306 21.21 -8.99 31.80
CA LEU A 306 20.08 -9.22 30.91
C LEU A 306 18.77 -9.35 31.70
N PRO A 307 17.67 -8.74 31.24
CA PRO A 307 17.51 -8.10 29.92
C PRO A 307 18.06 -6.67 29.86
N LEU A 308 18.77 -6.35 28.77
CA LEU A 308 19.18 -4.98 28.43
C LEU A 308 18.18 -4.39 27.44
N ARG A 309 17.56 -3.27 27.82
CA ARG A 309 16.51 -2.62 27.02
C ARG A 309 16.97 -1.24 26.55
N LEU A 310 17.18 -1.09 25.24
CA LEU A 310 17.61 0.16 24.63
C LEU A 310 16.44 0.79 23.87
N THR A 311 16.30 2.11 23.95
CA THR A 311 15.35 2.91 23.14
C THR A 311 16.08 4.04 22.43
N ASP A 312 15.64 4.41 21.23
CA ASP A 312 16.29 5.44 20.40
C ASP A 312 15.28 6.13 19.48
N PHE A 313 15.24 7.47 19.56
CA PHE A 313 14.38 8.33 18.74
C PHE A 313 15.15 9.01 17.60
N ALA A 314 16.34 8.50 17.25
CA ALA A 314 17.18 9.04 16.20
C ALA A 314 16.45 9.14 14.87
N MET A 315 16.84 10.15 14.08
CA MET A 315 16.40 10.26 12.69
C MET A 315 16.98 9.11 11.85
N LEU A 316 16.13 8.57 11.00
CA LEU A 316 16.38 7.50 10.05
C LEU A 316 16.03 8.00 8.64
N TYR A 317 16.64 7.37 7.65
CA TYR A 317 16.49 7.75 6.25
C TYR A 317 16.33 6.55 5.32
N ARG A 318 15.36 6.62 4.41
CA ARG A 318 15.12 5.61 3.36
C ARG A 318 14.96 6.32 2.03
N ASP A 319 15.60 5.84 0.97
CA ASP A 319 15.51 6.45 -0.37
C ASP A 319 14.24 6.01 -1.11
N GLU A 320 13.10 6.36 -0.52
CA GLU A 320 11.78 6.07 -1.06
C GLU A 320 11.59 6.69 -2.44
N LYS A 321 10.92 5.97 -3.35
CA LYS A 321 10.62 6.46 -4.70
C LYS A 321 9.76 7.73 -4.63
N PRO A 322 10.06 8.78 -5.43
CA PRO A 322 9.33 10.04 -5.38
C PRO A 322 7.80 9.91 -5.51
N GLY A 323 7.34 8.98 -6.36
CA GLY A 323 5.90 8.73 -6.58
C GLY A 323 5.18 8.06 -5.40
N GLU A 324 5.90 7.54 -4.41
CA GLU A 324 5.34 6.85 -3.25
C GLU A 324 5.25 7.77 -2.01
N LEU A 325 5.85 8.97 -2.06
CA LEU A 325 5.85 9.93 -0.97
C LEU A 325 4.46 10.51 -0.72
N SER A 326 4.04 10.60 0.55
CA SER A 326 2.69 11.07 0.91
C SER A 326 2.66 11.78 2.25
N GLY A 327 2.72 13.12 2.23
CA GLY A 327 2.69 13.95 3.43
C GLY A 327 3.68 13.46 4.49
N LEU A 328 3.22 13.29 5.74
CA LEU A 328 3.97 12.60 6.81
C LEU A 328 3.76 11.08 6.88
N ALA A 329 2.90 10.49 6.05
CA ALA A 329 2.60 9.05 6.12
C ALA A 329 3.69 8.20 5.46
N ARG A 330 4.32 8.71 4.39
CA ARG A 330 5.47 8.09 3.74
C ARG A 330 6.49 9.16 3.35
N VAL A 331 7.65 9.12 4.00
CA VAL A 331 8.70 10.14 3.98
C VAL A 331 10.07 9.50 3.87
N ARG A 332 11.06 10.27 3.39
CA ARG A 332 12.47 9.86 3.31
C ARG A 332 13.22 10.06 4.63
N SER A 333 12.69 10.88 5.53
CA SER A 333 13.29 11.19 6.82
C SER A 333 12.23 11.08 7.92
N PHE A 334 12.46 10.16 8.86
CA PHE A 334 11.51 9.82 9.93
C PHE A 334 12.27 9.49 11.21
N SER A 335 11.57 9.40 12.33
CA SER A 335 12.07 8.77 13.54
C SER A 335 11.06 7.74 13.99
N GLN A 336 11.54 6.69 14.63
CA GLN A 336 10.70 5.69 15.28
C GLN A 336 10.92 5.81 16.79
N ASP A 337 9.95 5.40 17.58
CA ASP A 337 10.11 5.05 18.99
C ASP A 337 10.79 3.67 19.11
N ASP A 338 11.93 3.53 18.42
CA ASP A 338 12.59 2.26 18.18
C ASP A 338 13.18 1.70 19.47
N CYS A 339 13.07 0.39 19.67
CA CYS A 339 13.62 -0.26 20.85
C CYS A 339 14.16 -1.66 20.55
N HIS A 340 15.27 -1.99 21.22
CA HIS A 340 15.92 -3.29 21.11
C HIS A 340 16.14 -3.87 22.50
N VAL A 341 15.57 -5.05 22.75
CA VAL A 341 15.75 -5.78 24.00
C VAL A 341 16.66 -6.98 23.75
N TYR A 342 17.85 -6.92 24.34
CA TYR A 342 18.76 -8.06 24.38
C TYR A 342 18.46 -8.86 25.63
N CYS A 343 18.00 -10.09 25.44
CA CYS A 343 17.62 -10.97 26.53
C CYS A 343 18.06 -12.40 26.26
N ARG A 344 18.06 -13.23 27.30
CA ARG A 344 18.27 -14.67 27.13
C ARG A 344 17.00 -15.30 26.57
N GLU A 345 17.14 -16.46 25.94
CA GLU A 345 16.00 -17.20 25.38
C GLU A 345 14.91 -17.48 26.43
N ASP A 346 15.27 -17.78 27.68
CA ASP A 346 14.32 -18.01 28.78
C ASP A 346 13.52 -16.76 29.19
N GLN A 347 13.93 -15.58 28.76
CA GLN A 347 13.30 -14.30 29.07
C GLN A 347 12.41 -13.77 27.94
N VAL A 348 12.51 -14.33 26.72
CA VAL A 348 11.82 -13.83 25.53
C VAL A 348 10.32 -13.70 25.74
N ASP A 349 9.69 -14.71 26.34
CA ASP A 349 8.25 -14.71 26.58
C ASP A 349 7.79 -13.52 27.43
N PHE A 350 8.50 -13.28 28.53
CA PHE A 350 8.20 -12.17 29.43
C PHE A 350 8.43 -10.81 28.76
N GLU A 351 9.53 -10.66 28.02
CA GLU A 351 9.83 -9.39 27.34
C GLU A 351 8.84 -9.08 26.22
N VAL A 352 8.42 -10.08 25.45
CA VAL A 352 7.40 -9.90 24.40
C VAL A 352 6.04 -9.55 25.00
N ASP A 353 5.61 -10.24 26.06
CA ASP A 353 4.35 -9.92 26.73
C ASP A 353 4.35 -8.49 27.30
N GLN A 354 5.50 -8.04 27.83
CA GLN A 354 5.70 -6.66 28.27
C GLN A 354 5.62 -5.65 27.12
N MET A 355 6.22 -5.94 25.96
CA MET A 355 6.11 -5.10 24.77
C MET A 355 4.66 -4.99 24.28
N LEU A 356 3.94 -6.12 24.18
CA LEU A 356 2.54 -6.14 23.75
C LEU A 356 1.64 -5.35 24.72
N SER A 357 1.88 -5.47 26.03
CA SER A 357 1.17 -4.69 27.06
C SER A 357 1.45 -3.19 26.93
N MET A 358 2.72 -2.81 26.72
CA MET A 358 3.11 -1.42 26.48
C MET A 358 2.46 -0.86 25.21
N THR A 359 2.46 -1.61 24.11
CA THR A 359 1.78 -1.22 22.86
C THR A 359 0.30 -1.01 23.11
N LYS A 360 -0.38 -1.91 23.84
CA LYS A 360 -1.80 -1.75 24.18
C LYS A 360 -2.07 -0.48 24.99
N GLN A 361 -1.21 -0.15 25.96
CA GLN A 361 -1.32 1.08 26.74
C GLN A 361 -1.20 2.33 25.87
N ILE A 362 -0.20 2.34 24.97
CA ILE A 362 0.04 3.47 24.06
C ILE A 362 -1.15 3.64 23.10
N MET A 363 -1.61 2.57 22.46
CA MET A 363 -2.74 2.65 21.52
C MET A 363 -4.04 3.09 22.20
N ALA A 364 -4.27 2.65 23.44
CA ALA A 364 -5.41 3.10 24.24
C ALA A 364 -5.36 4.60 24.55
N ALA A 365 -4.17 5.15 24.84
CA ALA A 365 -4.00 6.58 25.08
C ALA A 365 -4.33 7.44 23.85
N PHE A 366 -4.04 6.94 22.65
CA PHE A 366 -4.37 7.61 21.39
C PHE A 366 -5.78 7.29 20.86
N GLY A 367 -6.50 6.34 21.47
CA GLY A 367 -7.83 5.91 21.03
C GLY A 367 -7.85 5.25 19.65
N LEU A 368 -6.73 4.65 19.22
CA LEU A 368 -6.61 4.04 17.90
C LEU A 368 -7.25 2.65 17.89
N LYS A 369 -8.03 2.37 16.83
CA LYS A 369 -8.50 1.01 16.53
C LYS A 369 -7.41 0.29 15.76
N TYR A 370 -7.19 -0.99 16.07
CA TYR A 370 -6.20 -1.80 15.40
C TYR A 370 -6.55 -3.28 15.44
N ARG A 371 -5.91 -4.04 14.56
CA ARG A 371 -5.86 -5.50 14.58
C ARG A 371 -4.43 -5.96 14.32
N TYR A 372 -4.13 -7.21 14.66
CA TYR A 372 -2.81 -7.75 14.42
C TYR A 372 -2.75 -8.53 13.11
N ARG A 373 -1.60 -8.45 12.44
CA ARG A 373 -1.20 -9.31 11.35
C ARG A 373 0.02 -10.10 11.78
N LEU A 374 -0.03 -11.43 11.67
CA LEU A 374 1.15 -12.26 11.89
C LEU A 374 1.87 -12.44 10.55
N SER A 375 2.98 -11.73 10.40
CA SER A 375 3.75 -11.68 9.16
C SER A 375 4.86 -12.73 9.20
N THR A 376 4.74 -13.73 8.33
CA THR A 376 5.67 -14.88 8.21
C THR A 376 6.44 -14.82 6.91
N ARG A 377 7.44 -15.69 6.76
CA ARG A 377 8.23 -15.78 5.53
C ARG A 377 7.37 -16.22 4.34
N ASP A 378 7.74 -15.74 3.16
CA ASP A 378 7.22 -16.22 1.89
C ASP A 378 7.83 -17.62 1.61
N PRO A 379 7.02 -18.70 1.62
CA PRO A 379 7.52 -20.03 1.35
C PRO A 379 7.99 -20.22 -0.11
N GLU A 380 7.51 -19.38 -1.04
CA GLU A 380 7.90 -19.45 -2.45
C GLU A 380 9.22 -18.72 -2.74
N HIS A 381 9.63 -17.80 -1.87
CA HIS A 381 10.85 -16.98 -2.02
C HIS A 381 11.74 -17.01 -0.77
N PRO A 382 12.24 -18.19 -0.35
CA PRO A 382 13.04 -18.34 0.87
C PRO A 382 14.36 -17.54 0.82
N GLU A 383 14.90 -17.27 -0.36
CA GLU A 383 16.13 -16.50 -0.56
C GLU A 383 16.04 -15.05 -0.07
N LYS A 384 14.82 -14.52 0.12
CA LYS A 384 14.60 -13.18 0.67
C LYS A 384 14.97 -13.07 2.15
N TYR A 385 15.00 -14.19 2.88
CA TYR A 385 15.17 -14.23 4.33
C TYR A 385 16.57 -14.72 4.73
N LEU A 386 17.16 -14.11 5.76
CA LEU A 386 18.45 -14.49 6.34
C LEU A 386 18.26 -15.45 7.52
N GLY A 387 19.27 -16.27 7.81
CA GLY A 387 19.29 -17.17 8.96
C GLY A 387 18.95 -18.63 8.62
N ASP A 388 18.97 -19.49 9.64
CA ASP A 388 18.69 -20.92 9.49
C ASP A 388 17.17 -21.16 9.32
N PRO A 389 16.72 -21.89 8.27
CA PRO A 389 15.31 -22.27 8.13
C PRO A 389 14.69 -22.91 9.37
N LYS A 390 15.45 -23.71 10.15
CA LYS A 390 14.95 -24.31 11.40
C LYS A 390 14.67 -23.28 12.48
N GLN A 391 15.45 -22.22 12.50
CA GLN A 391 15.26 -21.10 13.42
C GLN A 391 14.03 -20.30 13.04
N TRP A 392 13.79 -20.10 11.75
CA TRP A 392 12.54 -19.53 11.26
C TRP A 392 11.32 -20.35 11.69
N ASP A 393 11.34 -21.67 11.45
CA ASP A 393 10.25 -22.56 11.89
C ASP A 393 9.97 -22.44 13.39
N LYS A 394 11.05 -22.38 14.20
CA LYS A 394 10.94 -22.20 15.65
C LYS A 394 10.28 -20.87 16.00
N VAL A 395 10.75 -19.76 15.44
CA VAL A 395 10.31 -18.41 15.82
C VAL A 395 8.91 -18.10 15.28
N GLU A 396 8.55 -18.59 14.09
CA GLU A 396 7.18 -18.48 13.56
C GLU A 396 6.19 -19.25 14.44
N ALA A 397 6.50 -20.51 14.78
CA ALA A 397 5.67 -21.30 15.69
C ALA A 397 5.60 -20.69 17.10
N TRP A 398 6.69 -20.04 17.55
CA TRP A 398 6.69 -19.33 18.83
C TRP A 398 5.79 -18.10 18.77
N SER A 399 5.86 -17.31 17.70
CA SER A 399 5.03 -16.12 17.50
C SER A 399 3.53 -16.48 17.53
N VAL A 400 3.13 -17.57 16.88
CA VAL A 400 1.75 -18.10 16.97
C VAL A 400 1.34 -18.36 18.42
N LYS A 401 2.17 -19.09 19.19
CA LYS A 401 1.88 -19.39 20.61
C LYS A 401 1.76 -18.13 21.47
N ILE A 402 2.58 -17.11 21.20
CA ILE A 402 2.52 -15.83 21.90
C ILE A 402 1.19 -15.13 21.62
N MET A 403 0.76 -15.09 20.36
CA MET A 403 -0.52 -14.48 19.97
C MET A 403 -1.70 -15.22 20.62
N GLU A 404 -1.70 -16.55 20.57
CA GLU A 404 -2.74 -17.40 21.16
C GLU A 404 -2.82 -17.26 22.69
N ARG A 405 -1.69 -17.31 23.41
CA ARG A 405 -1.70 -17.23 24.88
C ARG A 405 -2.15 -15.86 25.39
N ASN A 406 -1.88 -14.80 24.64
CA ASN A 406 -2.30 -13.44 24.98
C ASN A 406 -3.73 -13.14 24.53
N GLY A 407 -4.43 -14.10 23.89
CA GLY A 407 -5.79 -13.94 23.41
C GLY A 407 -5.90 -12.85 22.33
N ILE A 408 -4.86 -12.70 21.50
CA ILE A 408 -4.80 -11.68 20.46
C ILE A 408 -5.32 -12.28 19.16
N GLU A 409 -6.40 -11.71 18.62
CA GLU A 409 -6.88 -12.05 17.28
C GLU A 409 -5.96 -11.47 16.21
N TYR A 410 -5.58 -12.30 15.23
CA TYR A 410 -4.74 -11.91 14.11
C TYR A 410 -5.17 -12.57 12.80
N TYR A 411 -4.66 -12.05 11.69
CA TYR A 411 -4.75 -12.68 10.37
C TYR A 411 -3.35 -12.93 9.81
N ASP A 412 -3.23 -13.93 8.94
CA ASP A 412 -1.96 -14.34 8.37
C ASP A 412 -1.46 -13.36 7.28
N GLY A 413 -0.16 -13.04 7.32
CA GLY A 413 0.54 -12.20 6.35
C GLY A 413 1.76 -12.92 5.76
N PRO A 414 1.60 -13.99 4.97
CA PRO A 414 2.75 -14.66 4.35
C PRO A 414 3.49 -13.71 3.41
N GLY A 415 4.81 -13.66 3.53
CA GLY A 415 5.68 -12.79 2.75
C GLY A 415 5.89 -11.39 3.31
N GLU A 416 5.17 -11.03 4.37
CA GLU A 416 5.23 -9.68 4.96
C GLU A 416 6.28 -9.53 6.06
N ALA A 417 6.97 -10.63 6.44
CA ALA A 417 8.01 -10.62 7.48
C ALA A 417 9.19 -9.71 7.13
N ALA A 418 9.94 -9.27 8.16
CA ALA A 418 11.25 -8.68 7.92
C ALA A 418 12.20 -9.77 7.39
N PHE A 419 13.28 -9.39 6.71
CA PHE A 419 14.19 -10.39 6.18
C PHE A 419 14.96 -11.18 7.27
N TYR A 420 14.94 -10.72 8.53
CA TYR A 420 15.65 -11.34 9.66
C TYR A 420 14.74 -11.93 10.75
N ALA A 421 13.42 -11.66 10.72
CA ALA A 421 12.48 -12.14 11.73
C ALA A 421 11.01 -12.07 11.26
N PRO A 422 10.13 -12.96 11.75
CA PRO A 422 8.69 -12.77 11.64
C PRO A 422 8.25 -11.58 12.48
N LYS A 423 7.09 -11.02 12.14
CA LYS A 423 6.57 -9.81 12.78
C LYS A 423 5.16 -10.00 13.30
N MET A 424 4.93 -9.57 14.54
CA MET A 424 3.59 -9.31 15.07
C MET A 424 3.24 -7.85 14.77
N ASP A 425 2.70 -7.61 13.57
CA ASP A 425 2.41 -6.27 13.05
C ASP A 425 1.08 -5.75 13.62
N LEU A 426 1.09 -4.53 14.13
CA LEU A 426 -0.10 -3.81 14.54
C LEU A 426 -0.58 -2.93 13.39
N MET A 427 -1.75 -3.29 12.86
CA MET A 427 -2.41 -2.59 11.76
C MET A 427 -3.46 -1.64 12.33
N ALA A 428 -3.13 -0.35 12.38
CA ALA A 428 -4.01 0.70 12.92
C ALA A 428 -4.91 1.28 11.83
N THR A 429 -6.17 1.53 12.18
CA THR A 429 -7.14 2.17 11.30
C THR A 429 -7.11 3.69 11.52
N ASP A 430 -6.87 4.46 10.46
CA ASP A 430 -6.92 5.91 10.53
C ASP A 430 -8.35 6.46 10.54
N ALA A 431 -8.48 7.78 10.68
CA ALA A 431 -9.78 8.47 10.70
C ALA A 431 -10.60 8.34 9.40
N LEU A 432 -10.01 7.78 8.34
CA LEU A 432 -10.60 7.57 7.03
C LEU A 432 -10.91 6.08 6.75
N GLY A 433 -10.68 5.21 7.74
CA GLY A 433 -10.91 3.77 7.61
C GLY A 433 -9.78 3.02 6.89
N ARG A 434 -8.65 3.67 6.59
CA ARG A 434 -7.49 3.02 5.95
C ARG A 434 -6.61 2.38 7.02
N GLU A 435 -6.03 1.24 6.69
CA GLU A 435 -5.12 0.53 7.59
C GLU A 435 -3.66 0.84 7.31
N TRP A 436 -2.91 1.07 8.39
CA TRP A 436 -1.48 1.37 8.36
C TRP A 436 -0.76 0.47 9.35
N GLN A 437 0.36 -0.11 8.94
CA GLN A 437 1.28 -0.75 9.90
C GLN A 437 1.90 0.35 10.77
N LEU A 438 1.66 0.31 12.08
CA LEU A 438 2.10 1.35 13.01
C LEU A 438 3.19 0.86 13.96
N SER A 439 2.94 -0.25 14.68
CA SER A 439 3.90 -0.86 15.61
C SER A 439 4.19 -2.29 15.18
N THR A 440 5.32 -2.83 15.60
CA THR A 440 5.66 -4.23 15.33
C THR A 440 6.50 -4.79 16.47
N VAL A 441 6.30 -6.06 16.79
CA VAL A 441 7.15 -6.82 17.72
C VAL A 441 7.79 -7.96 16.94
N GLN A 442 9.11 -8.11 17.07
CA GLN A 442 9.91 -9.05 16.29
C GLN A 442 10.84 -9.81 17.22
N ILE A 443 11.04 -11.10 16.93
CA ILE A 443 12.00 -11.95 17.65
C ILE A 443 13.14 -12.25 16.68
N ASP A 444 14.27 -11.59 16.88
CA ASP A 444 15.42 -11.65 15.99
C ASP A 444 16.56 -12.46 16.61
N TYR A 445 16.92 -13.54 15.94
CA TYR A 445 18.10 -14.34 16.25
C TYR A 445 19.24 -14.19 15.22
N VAL A 446 18.97 -13.58 14.08
CA VAL A 446 19.94 -13.41 13.01
C VAL A 446 20.97 -12.36 13.42
N GLN A 447 20.53 -11.20 13.89
CA GLN A 447 21.43 -10.10 14.24
C GLN A 447 22.40 -10.47 15.38
N PRO A 448 21.98 -11.08 16.50
CA PRO A 448 22.92 -11.50 17.54
C PRO A 448 24.05 -12.41 17.02
N VAL A 449 23.74 -13.37 16.14
CA VAL A 449 24.74 -14.27 15.55
C VAL A 449 25.68 -13.52 14.61
N ARG A 450 25.13 -12.66 13.74
CA ARG A 450 25.95 -11.91 12.76
C ARG A 450 26.91 -10.92 13.40
N PHE A 451 26.56 -10.37 14.55
CA PHE A 451 27.42 -9.47 15.33
C PHE A 451 28.32 -10.18 16.33
N ASP A 452 28.22 -11.50 16.48
CA ASP A 452 28.93 -12.28 17.49
C ASP A 452 28.67 -11.71 18.90
N LEU A 453 27.38 -11.55 19.24
CA LEU A 453 26.96 -11.08 20.56
C LEU A 453 26.93 -12.26 21.55
N THR A 454 27.59 -12.09 22.70
CA THR A 454 27.77 -13.13 23.73
C THR A 454 27.34 -12.66 25.11
#